data_AF-A0A0B8NVQ1-F1
#
_entry.id   AF-A0A0B8NVQ1-F1
#
_cell.length_a   1.000
_cell.length_b   1.000
_cell.length_c   1.000
_cell.angle_alpha   90.00
_cell.angle_beta   90.00
_cell.angle_gamma   90.00
#
_symmetry.space_group_name_H-M   'P 1'
#
loop_
_entity.id
_entity.type
_entity.pdbx_description
1 polymer ?
#
loop_
_entity_poly.entity_id
_entity_poly.type
_entity_poly.pdbx_seq_one_letter_code
_entity_poly.pdbx_strand_id
1 'polypeptide(L)'
;MALFQGAYTAEIFRGGLNSIEKGQFEAAKSLGLSPFYTYFDVILPQLLQRTLPPLTNEVVSLIKNSSIVSVMAIFDLTTEGRNIVSETLCRLRYGSPLQLSICC
;
A
#
# COMPACT_ATOMS: atom_id res chain seq x y z
N MET A 1 -6.75 -0.99 -4.82
CA MET A 1 -5.84 -0.49 -3.76
C MET A 1 -6.41 0.68 -2.98
N ALA A 2 -6.88 1.76 -3.61
CA ALA A 2 -7.38 2.93 -2.88
C ALA A 2 -8.49 2.63 -1.85
N LEU A 3 -9.50 1.82 -2.20
CA LEU A 3 -10.59 1.46 -1.27
C LEU A 3 -10.10 0.62 -0.08
N PHE A 4 -9.23 -0.35 -0.33
CA PHE A 4 -8.65 -1.21 0.70
C PHE A 4 -7.76 -0.41 1.66
N GLN A 5 -6.88 0.44 1.12
CA GLN A 5 -6.02 1.32 1.91
C GLN A 5 -6.85 2.32 2.74
N GLY A 6 -7.97 2.80 2.18
CA GLY A 6 -8.92 3.66 2.88
C GLY A 6 -9.58 2.96 4.07
N ALA A 7 -10.04 1.71 3.89
CA ALA A 7 -10.61 0.91 4.97
C ALA A 7 -9.56 0.59 6.07
N TYR A 8 -8.33 0.27 5.68
CA TYR A 8 -7.23 0.03 6.61
C TYR A 8 -6.89 1.29 7.43
N THR A 9 -6.81 2.44 6.77
CA THR A 9 -6.60 3.73 7.42
C THR A 9 -7.75 4.06 8.37
N ALA A 10 -9.00 3.82 7.98
CA ALA A 10 -10.17 4.02 8.83
C ALA A 10 -10.13 3.14 10.09
N GLU A 11 -9.69 1.89 9.98
CA GLU A 11 -9.51 1.02 11.14
C GLU A 11 -8.37 1.48 12.07
N ILE A 12 -7.27 2.01 11.52
CA ILE A 12 -6.22 2.64 12.33
C ILE A 12 -6.79 3.82 13.12
N PHE A 13 -7.58 4.70 12.47
CA PHE A 13 -8.23 5.82 13.17
C PHE A 13 -9.26 5.35 14.20
N ARG A 14 -10.06 4.33 13.90
CA ARG A 14 -11.04 3.75 14.83
C ARG A 14 -10.35 3.11 16.04
N GLY A 15 -9.27 2.35 15.80
CA GLY A 15 -8.44 1.76 16.86
C GLY A 15 -7.75 2.83 17.70
N GLY A 16 -7.23 3.88 17.06
CA GLY A 16 -6.65 5.03 17.71
C GLY A 16 -7.65 5.75 18.62
N LEU A 17 -8.89 5.95 18.18
CA LEU A 17 -9.92 6.62 18.98
C LEU A 17 -10.34 5.76 20.18
N ASN A 18 -10.51 4.46 19.99
CA ASN A 18 -10.84 3.52 21.07
C ASN A 18 -9.71 3.34 22.09
N SER A 19 -8.46 3.66 21.72
CA SER A 19 -7.32 3.60 22.64
C SER A 19 -7.26 4.77 23.62
N ILE A 20 -8.06 5.82 23.42
CA ILE A 20 -8.13 6.96 24.32
C ILE A 20 -9.07 6.62 25.48
N GLU A 21 -8.56 6.75 26.71
CA GLU A 21 -9.35 6.47 27.90
C GLU A 21 -10.51 7.45 28.07
N LYS A 22 -11.65 6.93 28.54
CA LYS A 22 -12.84 7.74 28.85
C LYS A 22 -12.58 8.83 29.89
N GLY A 23 -11.58 8.64 30.76
CA GLY A 23 -11.16 9.63 31.75
C GLY A 23 -10.72 10.96 31.14
N GLN A 24 -10.18 10.97 29.91
CA GLN A 24 -9.83 12.22 29.21
C GLN A 24 -11.07 13.07 28.88
N PHE A 25 -12.17 12.42 28.52
CA PHE A 25 -13.45 13.08 28.25
C PHE A 25 -14.09 13.62 29.54
N GLU A 26 -14.01 12.85 30.61
CA GLU A 26 -14.51 13.25 31.94
C GLU A 26 -13.69 14.40 32.54
N ALA A 27 -12.36 14.38 32.34
CA ALA A 27 -11.46 15.46 32.75
C ALA A 27 -11.74 16.76 31.97
N ALA A 28 -11.88 16.68 30.64
CA ALA A 28 -12.22 17.84 29.82
C ALA A 28 -13.58 18.44 30.20
N LYS A 29 -14.57 17.59 30.48
CA LYS A 29 -15.88 18.02 30.98
C LYS A 29 -15.80 18.67 32.37
N SER A 30 -14.95 18.14 33.26
CA SER A 30 -14.72 18.71 34.59
C SER A 30 -14.02 20.07 34.55
N LEU A 31 -13.18 20.29 33.53
CA LEU A 31 -12.55 21.57 33.23
C LEU A 31 -13.50 22.58 32.53
N GLY A 32 -14.74 22.18 32.22
CA GLY A 32 -15.73 23.05 31.57
C GLY A 32 -15.46 23.32 30.09
N LEU A 33 -14.63 22.51 29.43
CA LEU A 33 -14.36 22.64 27.99
C LEU A 33 -15.62 22.33 27.17
N SER A 34 -15.82 23.09 26.09
CA SER A 34 -16.87 22.76 25.12
C SER A 34 -16.52 21.44 24.41
N PRO A 35 -17.50 20.70 23.87
CA PRO A 35 -17.24 19.48 23.13
C PRO A 35 -16.29 19.71 21.95
N PHE A 36 -16.38 20.86 21.29
CA PHE A 36 -15.52 21.20 20.16
C PHE A 36 -14.05 21.32 20.58
N TYR A 37 -13.76 22.09 21.64
CA TYR A 37 -12.40 22.22 22.18
C TYR A 37 -11.89 20.89 22.77
N THR A 38 -12.78 20.10 23.38
CA THR A 38 -12.41 18.76 23.88
C THR A 38 -11.91 17.86 22.74
N TYR A 39 -12.58 17.86 21.59
CA TYR A 39 -12.12 17.08 20.44
C TYR A 39 -10.85 17.64 19.81
N PHE A 40 -10.75 18.95 19.60
CA PHE A 40 -9.61 19.55 18.90
C PHE A 40 -8.34 19.67 19.75
N ASP A 41 -8.44 20.09 21.01
CA ASP A 41 -7.27 20.38 21.85
C ASP A 41 -6.80 19.17 22.65
N VAL A 42 -7.70 18.22 22.97
CA VAL A 42 -7.36 17.08 23.84
C VAL A 42 -7.28 15.79 23.03
N ILE A 43 -8.35 15.43 22.32
CA ILE A 43 -8.50 14.10 21.70
C ILE A 43 -7.71 14.00 20.39
N LEU A 44 -7.81 15.00 19.51
CA LEU A 44 -7.17 15.01 18.20
C LEU A 44 -5.63 14.88 18.26
N PRO A 45 -4.90 15.66 19.10
CA PRO A 45 -3.44 15.50 19.20
C PRO A 45 -3.04 14.14 19.77
N GLN A 46 -3.79 13.62 20.75
CA GLN A 46 -3.56 12.28 21.31
C GLN A 46 -3.80 11.17 20.29
N LEU A 47 -4.87 11.30 19.50
CA LEU A 47 -5.21 10.38 18.43
C LEU A 47 -4.11 10.34 17.38
N LEU A 48 -3.66 11.50 16.90
CA LEU A 48 -2.58 11.64 15.92
C LEU A 48 -1.29 10.97 16.38
N GLN A 49 -0.88 11.21 17.63
CA GLN A 49 0.34 10.62 18.16
C GLN A 49 0.26 9.08 18.26
N ARG A 50 -0.93 8.52 18.49
CA ARG A 50 -1.15 7.07 18.53
C ARG A 50 -1.31 6.43 17.15
N THR A 51 -1.84 7.14 16.17
CA THR A 51 -2.00 6.63 14.79
C THR A 51 -0.76 6.80 13.92
N LEU A 52 0.16 7.71 14.27
CA LEU A 52 1.42 7.92 13.55
C LEU A 52 2.34 6.68 13.47
N PRO A 53 2.60 5.93 14.56
CA PRO A 53 3.45 4.74 14.51
C PRO A 53 2.93 3.63 13.56
N PRO A 54 1.65 3.19 13.62
CA PRO A 54 1.15 2.18 12.68
C PRO A 54 1.12 2.67 11.23
N LEU A 55 0.80 3.95 10.98
CA LEU A 55 0.90 4.51 9.63
C LEU A 55 2.34 4.50 9.09
N THR A 56 3.31 4.82 9.93
CA THR A 56 4.74 4.80 9.56
C THR A 56 5.20 3.39 9.23
N ASN A 57 4.78 2.38 10.01
CA ASN A 57 5.07 0.99 9.72
C ASN A 57 4.54 0.56 8.36
N GLU A 58 3.32 0.99 8.01
CA GLU A 58 2.72 0.67 6.72
C GLU A 58 3.47 1.35 5.55
N VAL A 59 3.87 2.62 5.71
CA VAL A 59 4.71 3.31 4.71
C VAL A 59 6.04 2.60 4.49
N VAL A 60 6.70 2.14 5.56
CA VAL A 60 7.96 1.39 5.44
C VAL A 60 7.75 0.06 4.72
N SER A 61 6.65 -0.65 5.01
CA SER A 61 6.28 -1.89 4.31
C SER A 61 6.04 -1.64 2.83
N LEU A 62 5.30 -0.58 2.48
CA LEU A 62 5.05 -0.18 1.10
C LEU A 62 6.35 0.15 0.35
N ILE A 63 7.28 0.87 0.98
CA ILE A 63 8.60 1.15 0.39
C ILE A 63 9.35 -0.16 0.10
N LYS A 64 9.40 -1.09 1.06
CA LYS A 64 10.05 -2.41 0.89
C LYS A 64 9.41 -3.24 -0.22
N ASN A 65 8.09 -3.28 -0.28
CA ASN A 65 7.39 -4.04 -1.30
C ASN A 65 7.54 -3.42 -2.70
N SER A 66 7.57 -2.08 -2.79
CA SER A 66 7.75 -1.37 -4.05
C SER A 66 9.12 -1.62 -4.69
N SER A 67 10.18 -1.74 -3.89
CA SER A 67 11.52 -2.02 -4.40
C SER A 67 11.63 -3.44 -4.96
N ILE A 68 11.00 -4.42 -4.31
CA ILE A 68 10.96 -5.81 -4.79
C ILE A 68 10.18 -5.89 -6.11
N VAL A 69 9.00 -5.25 -6.19
CA VAL A 69 8.17 -5.23 -7.40
C VAL A 69 8.93 -4.61 -8.59
N SER A 70 9.68 -3.54 -8.36
CA SER A 70 10.49 -2.92 -9.43
C SER A 70 11.55 -3.85 -10.00
N VAL A 71 12.17 -4.69 -9.17
CA VAL A 71 13.19 -5.65 -9.63
C VAL A 71 12.53 -6.81 -10.37
N MET A 72 11.42 -7.34 -9.86
CA MET A 72 10.65 -8.40 -10.54
C MET A 72 10.17 -7.95 -11.94
N ALA A 73 9.71 -6.70 -12.06
CA ALA A 73 9.27 -6.16 -13.35
C ALA A 73 10.36 -6.18 -14.43
N ILE A 74 11.63 -5.95 -14.07
CA ILE A 74 12.76 -6.02 -15.01
C ILE A 74 12.99 -7.46 -15.45
N PHE A 75 12.88 -8.44 -14.55
CA PHE A 75 13.02 -9.86 -14.89
C PHE A 75 11.91 -10.34 -15.83
N ASP A 76 10.66 -9.93 -15.57
CA ASP A 76 9.53 -10.23 -16.45
C ASP A 76 9.73 -9.59 -17.83
N LEU A 77 10.06 -8.30 -17.88
CA LEU A 77 10.31 -7.60 -19.15
C LEU A 77 11.46 -8.22 -19.96
N THR A 78 12.54 -8.64 -19.29
CA THR A 78 13.68 -9.28 -19.96
C THR A 78 13.31 -10.66 -20.49
N THR A 79 12.47 -11.40 -19.76
CA THR A 79 12.00 -12.73 -20.16
C THR A 79 11.07 -12.61 -21.36
N GLU A 80 10.10 -11.70 -21.32
CA GLU A 80 9.22 -11.41 -22.46
C GLU A 80 10.00 -10.89 -23.67
N GLY A 81 10.99 -10.01 -23.46
CA GLY A 81 11.88 -9.55 -24.54
C GLY A 81 12.64 -10.69 -25.20
N ARG A 82 13.13 -11.67 -24.43
CA ARG A 82 13.78 -12.87 -24.98
C ARG A 82 12.81 -13.77 -25.73
N ASN A 83 11.56 -13.90 -25.27
CA ASN A 83 10.53 -14.66 -25.95
C ASN A 83 10.25 -14.06 -27.35
N ILE A 84 10.05 -12.75 -27.43
CA ILE A 84 9.79 -12.04 -28.70
C ILE A 84 10.98 -12.16 -29.67
N VAL A 85 12.21 -12.02 -29.17
CA VAL A 85 13.42 -12.19 -30.01
C VAL A 85 13.53 -13.63 -30.52
N SER A 86 13.26 -14.63 -29.68
CA SER A 86 13.30 -16.05 -30.06
C SER A 86 12.24 -16.39 -31.11
N GLU A 87 11.03 -15.87 -30.95
CA GLU A 87 9.94 -16.03 -31.92
C GLU A 87 10.28 -15.36 -33.26
N THR A 88 10.83 -14.14 -33.22
CA THR A 88 11.24 -13.40 -34.43
C THR A 88 12.38 -14.11 -35.14
N LEU A 89 13.35 -14.66 -34.41
CA LEU A 89 14.46 -15.42 -34.99
C LEU A 89 14.01 -16.77 -35.57
N CYS A 90 13.11 -17.53 -34.93
CA CYS A 90 12.52 -18.73 -35.57
C CYS A 90 11.75 -18.31 -36.84
N ARG A 91 10.96 -17.22 -36.79
CA ARG A 91 10.18 -16.76 -37.95
C ARG A 91 11.05 -16.29 -39.14
N LEU A 92 12.14 -15.57 -38.90
CA LEU A 92 13.05 -15.12 -39.97
C LEU A 92 13.91 -16.26 -40.52
N ARG A 93 14.28 -17.24 -39.70
CA ARG A 93 15.06 -18.41 -40.12
C ARG A 93 14.22 -19.41 -40.92
N TYR A 94 12.91 -19.49 -40.70
CA TYR A 94 11.98 -20.39 -41.37
C TYR A 94 10.97 -19.65 -42.27
N GLY A 95 11.45 -18.70 -43.09
CA GLY A 95 10.65 -17.91 -44.04
C GLY A 95 10.01 -18.69 -45.22
N SER A 96 9.90 -20.02 -45.14
CA SER A 96 9.14 -20.82 -46.11
C SER A 96 7.99 -21.55 -45.40
N PRO A 97 6.77 -21.61 -45.99
CA PRO A 97 5.56 -22.10 -45.32
C PRO A 97 5.56 -23.61 -44.99
N LEU A 98 6.63 -24.34 -45.30
CA LEU A 98 6.72 -25.80 -45.18
C LEU A 98 7.47 -26.30 -43.93
N GLN A 99 8.07 -25.43 -43.11
CA GLN A 99 8.84 -25.83 -41.91
C GLN A 99 8.21 -25.44 -40.57
N LEU A 100 7.01 -24.83 -40.58
CA LEU A 100 6.32 -24.39 -39.36
C LEU A 100 5.92 -25.55 -38.42
N SER A 101 5.89 -26.79 -38.92
CA SER A 101 5.52 -27.99 -38.13
C SER A 101 6.64 -28.53 -37.23
N ILE A 102 7.86 -27.96 -37.26
CA ILE A 102 9.04 -28.45 -36.52
C ILE A 102 9.46 -27.52 -35.36
N CYS A 103 8.93 -26.29 -35.29
CA CYS A 103 9.23 -25.34 -34.19
C CYS A 103 8.22 -25.44 -33.01
N CYS A 104 7.26 -26.39 -33.05
CA CYS A 104 6.31 -26.68 -31.96
C CYS A 104 6.51 -28.11 -31.45
#